data_AF-A0A7Z0S4S3-F1
#
_entry.id   AF-A0A7Z0S4S3-F1
#
_cell.length_a   1.000
_cell.length_b   1.000
_cell.length_c   1.000
_cell.angle_alpha   90.00
_cell.angle_beta   90.00
_cell.angle_gamma   90.00
#
_symmetry.space_group_name_H-M   'P 1'
#
loop_
_entity.id
_entity.type
_entity.pdbx_description
1 polymer ?
#
loop_
_entity_poly.entity_id
_entity_poly.type
_entity_poly.pdbx_seq_one_letter_code
_entity_poly.pdbx_strand_id
1 'polypeptide(L)'
;MSISVKQFYIWVVGWTIFLVLLIIFMQNTNFQDNIENLVIEKRKTFIEILVNNSNNFLMYVIYFPISVFLLLFDLITIGVASSIALDIYGVSKTLSLLPHAILEYPNLLFYSFLSFALFMEVIKNPRISTIKKFFSANYRYYLISYLILIISAFIEGSI
;
A
#
# COMPACT_ATOMS: atom_id res chain seq x y z
N MET A 1 9.12 -10.79 19.21
CA MET A 1 8.17 -11.79 18.70
C MET A 1 8.19 -11.69 17.19
N SER A 2 8.38 -12.81 16.48
CA SER A 2 8.34 -12.83 15.02
C SER A 2 6.90 -12.83 14.52
N ILE A 3 6.69 -12.28 13.33
CA ILE A 3 5.38 -12.30 12.66
C ILE A 3 4.96 -13.72 12.25
N SER A 4 3.63 -13.96 12.22
CA SER A 4 3.04 -15.24 11.79
C SER A 4 2.65 -15.22 10.32
N VAL A 5 3.15 -16.18 9.54
CA VAL A 5 2.82 -16.33 8.11
C VAL A 5 1.32 -16.56 7.90
N LYS A 6 0.67 -17.34 8.77
CA LYS A 6 -0.78 -17.59 8.68
C LYS A 6 -1.58 -16.30 8.85
N GLN A 7 -1.21 -15.47 9.83
CA GLN A 7 -1.88 -14.20 10.06
C GLN A 7 -1.66 -13.23 8.89
N PHE A 8 -0.44 -13.21 8.35
CA PHE A 8 -0.12 -12.43 7.16
C PHE A 8 -0.95 -12.86 5.95
N TYR A 9 -1.10 -14.18 5.73
CA TYR A 9 -1.92 -14.69 4.62
C TYR A 9 -3.39 -14.25 4.73
N ILE A 10 -3.99 -14.35 5.93
CA ILE A 10 -5.36 -13.89 6.18
C ILE A 10 -5.48 -12.39 5.93
N TRP A 11 -4.50 -11.61 6.39
CA TRP A 11 -4.43 -10.16 6.16
C TRP A 11 -4.43 -9.84 4.66
N VAL A 12 -3.55 -10.48 3.90
CA VAL A 12 -3.45 -10.28 2.45
C VAL A 12 -4.77 -10.60 1.77
N VAL A 13 -5.32 -11.80 2.00
CA VAL A 13 -6.56 -12.24 1.36
C VAL A 13 -7.72 -11.30 1.70
N GLY A 14 -7.86 -10.90 2.97
CA GLY A 14 -8.94 -10.01 3.39
C GLY A 14 -8.88 -8.65 2.69
N TRP A 15 -7.70 -8.02 2.66
CA TRP A 15 -7.54 -6.70 2.04
C TRP A 15 -7.57 -6.73 0.51
N THR A 16 -7.15 -7.83 -0.11
CA THR A 16 -7.30 -8.02 -1.56
C THR A 16 -8.76 -8.21 -1.95
N ILE A 17 -9.53 -9.01 -1.21
CA ILE A 17 -10.98 -9.12 -1.43
C ILE A 17 -11.65 -7.75 -1.26
N PHE A 18 -11.29 -7.00 -0.20
CA PHE A 18 -11.81 -5.66 0.01
C PHE A 18 -11.52 -4.72 -1.18
N LEU A 19 -10.28 -4.68 -1.67
CA LEU A 19 -9.92 -3.83 -2.81
C LEU A 19 -10.68 -4.22 -4.08
N VAL A 20 -10.81 -5.51 -4.37
CA VAL A 20 -11.56 -5.99 -5.54
C VAL A 20 -13.04 -5.60 -5.44
N LEU A 21 -13.67 -5.80 -4.29
CA LEU A 21 -15.07 -5.40 -4.06
C LEU A 21 -15.24 -3.88 -4.19
N LEU A 22 -14.29 -3.11 -3.69
CA LEU A 22 -14.28 -1.65 -3.83
C LEU A 22 -14.23 -1.23 -5.30
N ILE A 23 -13.33 -1.80 -6.11
CA ILE A 23 -13.24 -1.50 -7.54
C ILE A 23 -14.55 -1.85 -8.25
N ILE A 24 -15.12 -3.03 -7.98
CA ILE A 24 -16.41 -3.44 -8.55
C ILE A 24 -17.53 -2.46 -8.16
N PHE A 25 -17.56 -2.04 -6.89
CA PHE A 25 -18.53 -1.07 -6.41
C PHE A 25 -18.41 0.28 -7.14
N MET A 26 -17.17 0.78 -7.31
CA MET A 26 -16.86 2.04 -7.97
C MET A 26 -17.10 2.02 -9.48
N GLN A 27 -17.06 0.85 -10.14
CA GLN A 27 -17.42 0.75 -11.56
C GLN A 27 -18.91 1.06 -11.83
N ASN A 28 -19.76 1.07 -10.81
CA ASN A 28 -21.16 1.51 -10.94
C ASN A 28 -21.31 3.04 -10.86
N THR A 29 -20.23 3.77 -10.58
CA THR A 29 -20.24 5.24 -10.58
C THR A 29 -19.64 5.73 -11.88
N ASN A 30 -20.39 6.51 -12.66
CA ASN A 30 -19.94 7.01 -13.95
C ASN A 30 -18.96 8.18 -13.74
N PHE A 31 -17.66 7.95 -13.86
CA PHE A 31 -16.66 9.01 -13.70
C PHE A 31 -16.48 9.87 -14.97
N GLN A 32 -17.14 9.53 -16.09
CA GLN A 32 -16.99 10.23 -17.36
C GLN A 32 -17.37 11.71 -17.31
N ASP A 33 -18.36 12.09 -16.50
CA ASP A 33 -18.83 13.47 -16.40
C ASP A 33 -17.84 14.41 -15.65
N ASN A 34 -16.81 13.86 -15.00
CA ASN A 34 -15.80 14.62 -14.27
C ASN A 34 -14.44 14.72 -15.01
N ILE A 35 -14.37 14.25 -16.27
CA ILE A 35 -13.11 14.11 -17.02
C ILE A 35 -12.51 15.47 -17.46
N GLU A 36 -13.33 16.51 -17.68
CA GLU A 36 -12.85 17.79 -18.24
C GLU A 36 -11.84 18.52 -17.35
N ASN A 37 -11.70 18.15 -16.08
CA ASN A 37 -10.75 18.75 -15.13
C ASN A 37 -9.61 17.82 -14.69
N LEU A 38 -9.50 16.61 -15.24
CA LEU A 38 -8.39 15.71 -14.91
C LEU A 38 -7.11 16.19 -15.59
N VAL A 39 -6.38 17.03 -14.86
CA VAL A 39 -5.00 17.42 -15.16
C VAL A 39 -4.21 16.14 -15.45
N ILE A 40 -3.68 16.02 -16.66
CA ILE A 40 -2.71 14.99 -17.01
C ILE A 40 -1.56 15.15 -16.03
N GLU A 41 -1.48 14.29 -15.00
CA GLU A 41 -0.43 14.36 -13.99
C GLU A 41 0.92 14.28 -14.70
N LYS A 42 1.77 15.27 -14.41
CA LYS A 42 3.14 15.29 -14.90
C LYS A 42 3.83 14.00 -14.44
N ARG A 43 4.49 13.30 -15.36
CA ARG A 43 5.26 12.09 -15.09
C ARG A 43 6.21 12.34 -13.91
N LYS A 44 6.03 11.57 -12.83
CA LYS A 44 6.82 11.68 -11.61
C LYS A 44 8.21 11.11 -11.85
N THR A 45 9.22 11.75 -11.29
CA THR A 45 10.59 11.26 -11.31
C THR A 45 10.79 10.13 -10.29
N PHE A 46 11.83 9.30 -10.49
CA PHE A 46 12.25 8.30 -9.50
C PHE A 46 12.34 8.84 -8.07
N ILE A 47 12.91 10.05 -7.91
CA ILE A 47 13.11 10.67 -6.59
C ILE A 47 11.76 11.02 -5.96
N GLU A 48 10.83 11.60 -6.73
CA GLU A 48 9.50 11.96 -6.23
C GLU A 48 8.71 10.71 -5.82
N ILE A 49 8.77 9.64 -6.61
CA ILE A 49 8.12 8.37 -6.31
C ILE A 49 8.72 7.75 -5.04
N LEU A 50 10.05 7.71 -4.95
CA LEU A 50 10.74 7.16 -3.78
C LEU A 50 10.42 7.94 -2.51
N VAL A 51 10.40 9.28 -2.57
CA VAL A 51 10.04 10.12 -1.43
C VAL A 51 8.61 9.85 -0.99
N ASN A 52 7.66 9.78 -1.93
CA ASN A 52 6.27 9.46 -1.63
C ASN A 52 6.14 8.08 -0.95
N ASN A 53 6.75 7.05 -1.54
CA ASN A 53 6.73 5.68 -1.02
C ASN A 53 7.40 5.58 0.35
N SER A 54 8.49 6.33 0.56
CA SER A 54 9.20 6.40 1.84
C SER A 54 8.35 7.07 2.92
N ASN A 55 7.64 8.15 2.59
CA ASN A 55 6.73 8.82 3.51
C ASN A 55 5.60 7.89 3.93
N ASN A 56 4.97 7.19 2.98
CA ASN A 56 3.95 6.19 3.28
C ASN A 56 4.49 5.09 4.21
N PHE A 57 5.64 4.49 3.87
CA PHE A 57 6.27 3.48 4.72
C PHE A 57 6.54 3.99 6.15
N LEU A 58 7.10 5.20 6.28
CA LEU A 58 7.38 5.81 7.58
C LEU A 58 6.10 6.12 8.36
N MET A 59 5.00 6.50 7.69
CA MET A 59 3.72 6.67 8.36
C MET A 59 3.25 5.37 9.01
N TYR A 60 3.38 4.21 8.34
CA TYR A 60 3.05 2.92 8.97
C TYR A 60 3.99 2.55 10.12
N VAL A 61 5.28 2.90 10.03
CA VAL A 61 6.25 2.63 11.10
C VAL A 61 5.95 3.48 12.34
N ILE A 62 5.64 4.76 12.16
CA ILE A 62 5.45 5.74 13.25
C ILE A 62 4.03 5.67 13.81
N TYR A 63 3.03 5.73 12.93
CA TYR A 63 1.61 5.74 13.27
C TYR A 63 1.01 4.33 13.28
N PHE A 64 1.79 3.35 13.73
CA PHE A 64 1.35 1.96 13.82
C PHE A 64 0.02 1.73 14.58
N PRO A 65 -0.37 2.54 15.59
CA PRO A 65 -1.65 2.37 16.26
C PRO A 65 -2.88 2.62 15.37
N ILE A 66 -2.73 3.37 14.28
CA ILE A 66 -3.81 3.69 13.34
C ILE A 66 -3.61 3.02 11.97
N SER A 67 -2.73 2.02 11.89
CA SER A 67 -2.34 1.34 10.65
C SER A 67 -3.50 0.78 9.83
N VAL A 68 -4.56 0.30 10.47
CA VAL A 68 -5.78 -0.16 9.78
C VAL A 68 -6.47 0.99 9.03
N PHE A 69 -6.53 2.18 9.63
CA PHE A 69 -7.12 3.36 9.00
C PHE A 69 -6.25 3.88 7.86
N LEU A 70 -4.92 3.86 8.02
CA LEU A 70 -4.00 4.18 6.93
C LEU A 70 -4.22 3.24 5.74
N LEU A 71 -4.33 1.93 6.00
CA LEU A 71 -4.55 0.95 4.94
C LEU A 71 -5.91 1.11 4.26
N LEU A 72 -6.96 1.40 5.02
CA LEU A 72 -8.26 1.74 4.43
C LEU A 72 -8.15 2.94 3.48
N PHE A 73 -7.47 4.00 3.91
CA PHE A 73 -7.28 5.20 3.09
C PHE A 73 -6.50 4.91 1.80
N ASP A 74 -5.39 4.16 1.91
CA ASP A 74 -4.59 3.75 0.75
C ASP A 74 -5.42 2.91 -0.23
N LEU A 75 -6.15 1.91 0.26
CA LEU A 75 -6.97 1.03 -0.58
C LEU A 75 -8.14 1.78 -1.23
N ILE A 76 -8.73 2.75 -0.55
CA ILE A 76 -9.76 3.62 -1.13
C ILE A 76 -9.15 4.43 -2.28
N THR A 77 -7.99 5.05 -2.05
CA THR A 77 -7.30 5.86 -3.06
C THR A 77 -6.91 5.02 -4.28
N ILE A 78 -6.34 3.84 -4.06
CA ILE A 78 -5.99 2.88 -5.12
C ILE A 78 -7.24 2.43 -5.88
N GLY A 79 -8.33 2.09 -5.17
CA GLY A 79 -9.56 1.64 -5.79
C GLY A 79 -10.22 2.71 -6.67
N VAL A 80 -10.26 3.96 -6.20
CA VAL A 80 -10.77 5.10 -6.97
C VAL A 80 -9.89 5.37 -8.20
N ALA A 81 -8.57 5.47 -8.02
CA ALA A 81 -7.64 5.72 -9.12
C ALA A 81 -7.71 4.61 -10.18
N SER A 82 -7.82 3.35 -9.75
CA SER A 82 -7.96 2.20 -10.65
C SER A 82 -9.28 2.26 -11.43
N SER A 83 -10.37 2.64 -10.77
CA SER A 83 -11.70 2.74 -11.41
C SER A 83 -11.73 3.86 -12.45
N ILE A 84 -11.18 5.04 -12.12
CA ILE A 84 -11.02 6.14 -13.07
C ILE A 84 -10.15 5.72 -14.27
N ALA A 85 -9.03 5.01 -14.01
CA ALA A 85 -8.16 4.54 -15.07
C ALA A 85 -8.85 3.54 -16.00
N LEU A 86 -9.68 2.64 -15.46
CA LEU A 86 -10.48 1.69 -16.24
C LEU A 86 -11.51 2.41 -17.12
N ASP A 87 -12.19 3.42 -16.59
CA ASP A 87 -13.21 4.18 -17.32
C ASP A 87 -12.61 5.03 -18.46
N ILE A 88 -11.43 5.63 -18.24
CA ILE A 88 -10.78 6.53 -19.20
C ILE A 88 -9.99 5.76 -20.26
N TYR A 89 -9.16 4.80 -19.82
CA TYR A 89 -8.17 4.18 -20.69
C TYR A 89 -8.58 2.77 -21.15
N GLY A 90 -9.61 2.19 -20.52
CA GLY A 90 -10.00 0.80 -20.73
C GLY A 90 -9.00 -0.18 -20.11
N VAL A 91 -9.45 -1.42 -19.96
CA VAL A 91 -8.72 -2.51 -19.27
C VAL A 91 -7.29 -2.67 -19.79
N SER A 92 -7.05 -2.65 -21.11
CA SER A 92 -5.74 -2.94 -21.70
C SER A 92 -4.66 -1.94 -21.30
N LYS A 93 -4.97 -0.64 -21.25
CA LYS A 93 -4.02 0.39 -20.82
C LYS A 93 -3.88 0.42 -19.31
N THR A 94 -4.93 0.18 -18.53
CA THR A 94 -4.80 0.04 -17.08
C THR A 94 -3.88 -1.13 -16.71
N LEU A 95 -3.92 -2.22 -17.48
CA LEU A 95 -3.01 -3.35 -17.30
C LEU A 95 -1.54 -3.02 -17.62
N SER A 96 -1.23 -1.97 -18.39
CA SER A 96 0.16 -1.54 -18.57
C SER A 96 0.77 -0.90 -17.31
N LEU A 97 -0.06 -0.56 -16.31
CA LEU A 97 0.36 -0.10 -14.99
C LEU A 97 0.65 -1.27 -14.02
N LEU A 98 0.36 -2.54 -14.39
CA LEU A 98 0.64 -3.70 -13.55
C LEU A 98 2.10 -3.85 -13.09
N PRO A 99 3.14 -3.55 -13.90
CA PRO A 99 4.51 -3.91 -13.56
C PRO A 99 4.99 -3.37 -12.21
N HIS A 100 4.67 -2.11 -11.89
CA HIS A 100 4.99 -1.54 -10.57
C HIS A 100 3.97 -1.99 -9.51
N ALA A 101 2.67 -2.05 -9.85
CA ALA A 101 1.61 -2.46 -8.93
C ALA A 101 1.82 -3.89 -8.35
N ILE A 102 2.43 -4.80 -9.12
CA ILE A 102 2.79 -6.16 -8.67
C ILE A 102 3.78 -6.13 -7.49
N LEU A 103 4.64 -5.11 -7.42
CA LEU A 103 5.60 -4.96 -6.32
C LEU A 103 5.01 -4.12 -5.18
N GLU A 104 4.37 -3.00 -5.51
CA GLU A 104 3.90 -2.06 -4.50
C GLU A 104 2.75 -2.60 -3.68
N TYR A 105 1.76 -3.23 -4.32
CA TYR A 105 0.57 -3.65 -3.63
C TYR A 105 0.85 -4.77 -2.60
N PRO A 106 1.55 -5.88 -2.94
CA PRO A 106 1.93 -6.87 -1.95
C PRO A 106 2.83 -6.29 -0.84
N ASN A 107 3.70 -5.33 -1.19
CA ASN A 107 4.56 -4.69 -0.20
C ASN A 107 3.79 -3.76 0.74
N LEU A 108 2.80 -3.01 0.25
CA LEU A 108 1.84 -2.23 1.04
C LEU A 108 1.14 -3.11 2.07
N LEU A 109 0.61 -4.26 1.66
CA LEU A 109 0.00 -5.22 2.57
C LEU A 109 1.01 -5.79 3.58
N PHE A 110 2.27 -5.92 3.18
CA PHE A 110 3.33 -6.44 4.04
C PHE A 110 3.75 -5.46 5.13
N TYR A 111 4.13 -4.22 4.81
CA TYR A 111 4.52 -3.27 5.84
C TYR A 111 3.33 -2.77 6.68
N SER A 112 2.12 -2.72 6.12
CA SER A 112 0.91 -2.48 6.91
C SER A 112 0.63 -3.61 7.90
N PHE A 113 0.86 -4.86 7.52
CA PHE A 113 0.77 -5.99 8.44
C PHE A 113 1.83 -5.96 9.54
N LEU A 114 3.09 -5.61 9.23
CA LEU A 114 4.14 -5.41 10.24
C LEU A 114 3.70 -4.37 11.28
N SER A 115 3.11 -3.28 10.81
CA SER A 115 2.59 -2.20 11.63
C SER A 115 1.40 -2.64 12.52
N PHE A 116 0.43 -3.36 11.94
CA PHE A 116 -0.68 -3.96 12.69
C PHE A 116 -0.20 -4.98 13.74
N ALA A 117 0.73 -5.85 13.38
CA ALA A 117 1.30 -6.84 14.29
C ALA A 117 2.02 -6.16 15.47
N LEU A 118 2.78 -5.08 15.21
CA LEU A 118 3.38 -4.27 16.26
C LEU A 118 2.30 -3.67 17.18
N PHE A 119 1.23 -3.11 16.62
CA PHE A 119 0.12 -2.58 17.39
C PHE A 119 -0.51 -3.62 18.31
N MET A 120 -0.78 -4.82 17.80
CA MET A 120 -1.37 -5.91 18.57
C MET A 120 -0.46 -6.36 19.72
N GLU A 121 0.87 -6.36 19.53
CA GLU A 121 1.82 -6.65 20.60
C GLU A 121 1.86 -5.55 21.66
N VAL A 122 1.76 -4.28 21.26
CA VAL A 122 1.68 -3.14 22.18
C VAL A 122 0.38 -3.14 22.98
N ILE A 123 -0.77 -3.51 22.38
CA ILE A 123 -2.04 -3.68 23.10
C ILE A 123 -1.90 -4.74 24.21
N LYS A 124 -1.28 -5.89 23.89
CA LYS A 124 -1.07 -6.96 24.88
C LYS A 124 -0.08 -6.57 25.98
N ASN A 125 0.93 -5.77 25.64
CA ASN A 125 1.97 -5.35 26.57
C ASN A 125 2.44 -3.91 26.26
N PRO A 126 1.79 -2.89 26.86
CA PRO A 126 1.98 -1.48 26.52
C PRO A 126 3.25 -0.90 27.12
N ARG A 127 4.41 -1.39 26.64
CA ARG A 127 5.74 -0.95 27.09
C ARG A 127 6.57 -0.59 25.87
N ILE A 128 7.37 0.47 25.99
CA ILE A 128 8.34 0.87 24.95
C ILE A 128 9.33 -0.27 24.65
N SER A 129 9.65 -1.10 25.64
CA SER A 129 10.49 -2.28 25.45
C SER A 129 9.85 -3.33 24.53
N THR A 130 8.52 -3.41 24.46
CA THR A 130 7.80 -4.25 23.49
C THR A 130 8.08 -3.80 22.06
N ILE A 131 8.02 -2.49 21.80
CA ILE A 131 8.33 -1.89 20.51
C ILE A 131 9.76 -2.23 20.09
N LYS A 132 10.74 -1.96 20.97
CA LYS A 132 12.16 -2.26 20.71
C LYS A 132 12.40 -3.73 20.40
N LYS A 133 11.80 -4.64 21.17
CA LYS A 133 11.89 -6.09 20.95
C LYS A 133 11.25 -6.52 19.64
N PHE A 134 10.13 -5.91 19.25
CA PHE A 134 9.48 -6.21 17.98
C PHE A 134 10.35 -5.79 16.78
N PHE A 135 10.87 -4.55 16.78
CA PHE A 135 11.76 -4.09 15.71
C PHE A 135 13.03 -4.94 15.64
N SER A 136 13.68 -5.22 16.78
CA SER A 136 14.87 -6.07 16.81
C SER A 136 14.63 -7.48 16.26
N ALA A 137 13.44 -8.05 16.48
CA ALA A 137 13.09 -9.37 15.96
C ALA A 137 12.71 -9.36 14.47
N ASN A 138 12.24 -8.23 13.93
CA ASN A 138 11.65 -8.14 12.59
C ASN A 138 12.37 -7.16 11.66
N TYR A 139 13.52 -6.60 12.04
CA TYR A 139 14.23 -5.56 11.28
C TYR A 139 14.51 -5.96 9.81
N ARG A 140 14.78 -7.25 9.56
CA ARG A 140 15.02 -7.78 8.21
C ARG A 140 13.81 -7.59 7.31
N TYR A 141 12.60 -7.74 7.84
CA TYR A 141 11.36 -7.55 7.09
C TYR A 141 11.13 -6.09 6.72
N TYR A 142 11.40 -5.16 7.64
CA TYR A 142 11.38 -3.73 7.34
C TYR A 142 12.41 -3.36 6.26
N LEU A 143 13.63 -3.91 6.35
CA LEU A 143 14.67 -3.67 5.35
C LEU A 143 14.28 -4.21 3.97
N ILE A 144 13.81 -5.46 3.90
CA ILE A 144 13.35 -6.07 2.65
C ILE A 144 12.20 -5.26 2.04
N SER A 145 11.23 -4.88 2.86
CA SER A 145 10.10 -4.07 2.41
C SER A 145 10.55 -2.72 1.85
N TYR A 146 11.51 -2.05 2.48
CA TYR A 146 12.03 -0.79 1.98
C TYR A 146 12.85 -0.96 0.68
N LEU A 147 13.62 -2.04 0.55
CA LEU A 147 14.31 -2.36 -0.71
C LEU A 147 13.34 -2.57 -1.87
N ILE A 148 12.18 -3.21 -1.61
CA ILE A 148 11.13 -3.36 -2.63
C ILE A 148 10.59 -2.00 -3.07
N LEU A 149 10.44 -1.02 -2.16
CA LEU A 149 10.00 0.33 -2.52
C LEU A 149 11.01 1.05 -3.43
N ILE A 150 12.31 0.87 -3.18
CA ILE A 150 13.36 1.43 -4.04
C ILE A 150 13.29 0.82 -5.45
N ILE A 151 13.16 -0.50 -5.53
CA ILE A 151 13.04 -1.21 -6.82
C ILE A 151 11.78 -0.77 -7.56
N SER A 152 10.65 -0.66 -6.85
CA SER A 152 9.40 -0.21 -7.46
C SER A 152 9.50 1.22 -7.99
N ALA A 153 10.03 2.15 -7.19
CA ALA A 153 10.21 3.53 -7.61
C ALA A 153 11.11 3.64 -8.84
N PHE A 154 12.13 2.78 -8.95
CA PHE A 154 13.01 2.73 -10.11
C PHE A 154 12.26 2.27 -11.36
N ILE A 155 11.45 1.21 -11.25
CA ILE A 155 10.63 0.68 -12.35
C ILE A 155 9.61 1.75 -12.79
N GLU A 156 8.84 2.30 -11.86
CA GLU A 156 7.81 3.30 -12.16
C GLU A 156 8.41 4.59 -12.74
N GLY A 157 9.52 5.09 -12.17
CA GLY A 157 10.21 6.27 -12.69
C GLY A 157 10.86 6.08 -14.07
N SER A 158 10.94 4.84 -14.57
CA SER A 158 11.47 4.50 -15.89
C SER A 158 10.38 4.36 -16.97
N ILE A 159 9.11 4.20 -16.58
CA ILE A 159 7.91 4.07 -17.45
C ILE A 159 7.31 5.42 -17.74
#